data_AF-A0A9E1U6U9-F1
#
_entry.id   AF-A0A9E1U6U9-F1
#
_cell.length_a   1.000
_cell.length_b   1.000
_cell.length_c   1.000
_cell.angle_alpha   90.00
_cell.angle_beta   90.00
_cell.angle_gamma   90.00
#
_symmetry.space_group_name_H-M   'P 1'
#
loop_
_entity.id
_entity.type
_entity.pdbx_description
1 polymer ?
#
loop_
_entity_poly.entity_id
_entity_poly.type
_entity_poly.pdbx_seq_one_letter_code
_entity_poly.pdbx_strand_id
1 'polypeptide(L)' 'AGIIDNRLGQNEWIAGIGPTIADIACAAPMHLRGWQKLPLDQHVNIRRWMTQNVEQLPAWKETHVGEGFTLN' A
#
# COMPACT_ATOMS: atom_id res chain seq x y z
N ALA A 1 -5.07 11.35 -3.37
CA ALA A 1 -4.46 10.14 -3.97
C ALA A 1 -3.72 10.40 -5.29
N GLY A 2 -4.18 11.31 -6.18
CA GLY A 2 -3.57 11.49 -7.51
C GLY A 2 -2.06 11.73 -7.58
N ILE A 3 -1.44 12.41 -6.61
CA ILE A 3 0.03 12.61 -6.60
C ILE A 3 0.78 11.27 -6.48
N ILE A 4 0.39 10.44 -5.51
CA ILE A 4 1.02 9.13 -5.28
C ILE A 4 0.71 8.18 -6.45
N ASP A 5 -0.51 8.21 -6.97
CA ASP A 5 -0.91 7.38 -8.11
C ASP A 5 -0.12 7.71 -9.39
N ASN A 6 0.10 8.99 -9.66
CA ASN A 6 0.93 9.42 -10.80
C ASN A 6 2.39 9.01 -10.63
N ARG A 7 2.96 9.17 -9.42
CA ARG A 7 4.32 8.73 -9.10
C ARG A 7 4.49 7.24 -9.35
N LEU A 8 3.55 6.43 -8.86
CA LEU A 8 3.56 4.98 -8.96
C LEU A 8 3.20 4.46 -10.37
N GLY A 9 2.66 5.31 -11.23
CA GLY A 9 2.52 5.01 -12.66
C GLY A 9 3.84 5.06 -13.43
N GLN A 10 4.87 5.69 -12.86
CA GLN A 10 6.21 5.81 -13.45
C GLN A 10 7.28 5.05 -12.65
N ASN A 11 6.96 4.59 -11.44
CA ASN A 11 7.90 3.98 -10.51
C ASN A 11 7.24 2.81 -9.79
N GLU A 12 8.00 1.77 -9.50
CA GLU A 12 7.48 0.62 -8.77
C GLU A 12 7.19 0.95 -7.30
N TRP A 13 8.02 1.79 -6.68
CA TRP A 13 7.99 2.19 -5.26
C TRP A 13 7.87 3.71 -5.12
N ILE A 14 7.44 4.18 -3.95
CA ILE A 14 7.28 5.62 -3.69
C ILE A 14 8.62 6.36 -3.86
N ALA A 15 9.70 5.77 -3.34
CA ALA A 15 11.04 6.32 -3.40
C ALA A 15 12.09 5.23 -3.65
N GLY A 16 13.14 5.56 -4.41
CA GLY A 16 14.24 4.63 -4.71
C GLY A 16 13.89 3.58 -5.77
N ILE A 17 14.80 2.61 -5.90
CA ILE A 17 14.67 1.46 -6.82
C ILE A 17 14.07 0.21 -6.16
N GLY A 18 13.78 0.29 -4.86
CA GLY A 18 13.26 -0.81 -4.05
C GLY A 18 12.44 -0.24 -2.88
N PRO A 19 11.79 -1.09 -2.07
CA PRO A 19 10.97 -0.63 -0.96
C PRO A 19 11.79 0.16 0.06
N THR A 20 11.21 1.24 0.56
CA THR A 20 11.80 2.07 1.63
C THR A 20 10.80 2.27 2.76
N ILE A 21 11.23 2.94 3.84
CA ILE A 21 10.33 3.36 4.92
C ILE A 21 9.17 4.24 4.42
N ALA A 22 9.33 4.93 3.28
CA ALA A 22 8.27 5.74 2.69
C ALA A 22 7.08 4.86 2.27
N ASP A 23 7.35 3.67 1.74
CA ASP A 23 6.30 2.75 1.30
C ASP A 23 5.48 2.25 2.49
N ILE A 24 6.16 1.85 3.57
CA ILE A 24 5.50 1.40 4.81
C ILE A 24 4.71 2.54 5.45
N ALA A 25 5.30 3.72 5.57
CA ALA A 25 4.65 4.88 6.20
C ALA A 25 3.39 5.33 5.45
N CYS A 26 3.41 5.30 4.12
CA CYS A 26 2.23 5.64 3.31
C CYS A 26 1.17 4.53 3.30
N ALA A 27 1.58 3.25 3.32
CA ALA A 27 0.67 2.12 3.28
C ALA A 27 -0.02 1.85 4.63
N ALA A 28 0.66 2.07 5.75
CA ALA A 28 0.15 1.82 7.10
C ALA A 28 -1.24 2.42 7.38
N PRO A 29 -1.52 3.72 7.11
CA PRO A 29 -2.87 4.27 7.32
C PRO A 29 -3.92 3.69 6.37
N MET A 30 -3.51 3.13 5.23
CA MET A 30 -4.39 2.58 4.18
C MET A 30 -4.76 1.11 4.41
N HIS A 31 -4.15 0.42 5.38
CA HIS A 31 -4.47 -0.97 5.71
C HIS A 31 -5.94 -1.14 6.15
N LEU A 32 -6.56 -0.09 6.70
CA LEU A 32 -7.99 -0.04 7.02
C LEU A 32 -8.88 0.47 5.86
N ARG A 33 -8.40 0.42 4.60
CA ARG A 33 -9.11 0.91 3.41
C ARG A 33 -10.55 0.42 3.29
N GLY A 34 -10.83 -0.82 3.71
CA GLY A 34 -12.18 -1.40 3.70
C GLY A 34 -13.17 -0.67 4.63
N TRP A 35 -12.68 -0.06 5.70
CA TRP A 35 -13.48 0.73 6.64
C TRP A 35 -13.43 2.23 6.31
N GLN A 36 -12.32 2.70 5.73
CA GLN A 36 -12.08 4.12 5.45
C GLN A 36 -12.79 4.64 4.18
N LYS A 37 -13.57 3.83 3.47
CA LYS A 37 -14.20 4.18 2.17
C LYS A 37 -13.22 4.89 1.22
N LEU A 38 -11.94 4.49 1.25
CA LEU A 38 -10.89 5.13 0.47
C LEU A 38 -11.09 4.74 -1.00
N PRO A 39 -11.25 5.69 -1.94
CA PRO A 39 -11.63 5.39 -3.33
C PRO A 39 -10.43 4.87 -4.15
N LEU A 40 -9.84 3.75 -3.72
CA LEU A 40 -8.66 3.16 -4.36
C LEU A 40 -8.96 2.51 -5.71
N ASP A 41 -10.22 2.18 -5.98
CA ASP A 41 -10.64 1.60 -7.27
C ASP A 41 -10.35 2.52 -8.45
N GLN A 42 -10.33 3.84 -8.21
CA GLN A 42 -10.00 4.86 -9.22
C GLN A 42 -8.50 5.12 -9.36
N HIS A 43 -7.67 4.49 -8.51
CA HIS A 43 -6.23 4.73 -8.42
C HIS A 43 -5.47 3.42 -8.61
N VAL A 44 -5.41 2.98 -9.88
CA VAL A 44 -4.91 1.66 -10.27
C VAL A 44 -3.46 1.42 -9.86
N ASN A 45 -2.62 2.46 -9.86
CA ASN A 45 -1.20 2.33 -9.53
C ASN A 45 -1.01 2.19 -8.02
N ILE A 46 -1.78 2.94 -7.23
CA ILE A 46 -1.84 2.77 -5.77
C ILE A 46 -2.35 1.38 -5.42
N ARG A 47 -3.40 0.89 -6.10
CA ARG A 47 -3.95 -0.45 -5.84
C ARG A 47 -2.92 -1.55 -6.13
N ARG A 48 -2.23 -1.48 -7.27
CA ARG A 48 -1.11 -2.39 -7.62
C ARG A 48 -0.03 -2.34 -6.55
N TRP A 49 0.50 -1.15 -6.26
CA TRP A 49 1.56 -0.95 -5.29
C TRP A 49 1.20 -1.47 -3.90
N MET A 50 -0.02 -1.22 -3.42
CA MET A 50 -0.44 -1.70 -2.10
C MET A 50 -0.51 -3.24 -2.06
N THR A 51 -1.26 -3.84 -2.99
CA THR A 51 -1.67 -5.26 -2.88
C THR A 51 -0.62 -6.24 -3.42
N GLN A 52 0.08 -5.85 -4.48
CA GLN A 52 1.04 -6.73 -5.17
C GLN A 52 2.47 -6.46 -4.75
N ASN A 53 2.76 -5.29 -4.18
CA ASN A 53 4.12 -4.92 -3.76
C ASN A 53 4.22 -4.84 -2.22
N VAL A 54 3.60 -3.84 -1.58
CA VAL A 54 3.77 -3.60 -0.13
C VAL A 54 3.25 -4.77 0.71
N GLU A 55 2.03 -5.25 0.46
CA GLU A 55 1.43 -6.36 1.21
C GLU A 55 2.19 -7.69 1.04
N GLN A 56 3.08 -7.77 0.03
CA GLN A 56 3.92 -8.94 -0.21
C GLN A 56 5.24 -8.92 0.55
N LEU A 57 5.64 -7.78 1.12
CA LEU A 57 6.88 -7.65 1.87
C LEU A 57 6.84 -8.51 3.15
N PRO A 58 7.92 -9.24 3.48
CA PRO A 58 8.02 -9.95 4.76
C PRO A 58 7.78 -9.02 5.95
N ALA A 59 8.40 -7.84 5.94
CA ALA A 59 8.23 -6.84 6.98
C ALA A 59 6.78 -6.35 7.16
N TRP A 60 5.94 -6.50 6.15
CA TRP A 60 4.51 -6.21 6.24
C TRP A 60 3.72 -7.42 6.74
N LYS A 61 3.98 -8.61 6.20
CA LYS A 61 3.29 -9.86 6.60
C LYS A 61 3.54 -10.23 8.06
N GLU A 62 4.72 -9.93 8.57
CA GLU A 62 5.09 -10.14 9.97
C GLU A 62 4.55 -9.05 10.90
N THR A 63 3.83 -8.03 10.39
CA THR A 63 3.12 -7.09 11.25
C THR A 63 1.90 -7.77 11.87
N HIS A 64 1.67 -7.53 13.15
CA HIS A 64 0.52 -8.06 13.85
C HIS A 64 -0.78 -7.54 13.22
N VAL A 65 -1.53 -8.46 12.66
CA VAL A 65 -2.90 -8.24 12.24
C VAL A 65 -3.78 -8.43 13.49
N GLY A 66 -4.38 -7.35 13.98
CA GLY A 66 -5.25 -7.38 15.15
C GLY A 66 -6.35 -8.45 15.04
N GLU A 67 -6.77 -8.99 16.19
CA GLU A 67 -7.76 -10.07 16.25
C GLU A 67 -9.02 -9.72 15.43
N GLY A 68 -9.40 -10.61 14.49
CA GLY A 68 -10.54 -10.41 13.59
C GLY A 68 -10.24 -9.74 12.24
N PHE A 69 -8.99 -9.37 11.95
CA PHE A 69 -8.60 -8.83 10.65
C PHE A 69 -7.99 -9.92 9.75
N THR A 70 -8.41 -9.96 8.48
CA THR A 70 -7.89 -10.88 7.45
C THR A 70 -7.33 -10.07 6.28
N LEU A 71 -6.07 -10.33 5.94
CA LEU A 71 -5.46 -9.85 4.70
C LEU A 71 -5.95 -10.79 3.59
N ASN A 72 -6.96 -10.36 2.83
CA ASN A 72 -7.52 -11.11 1.70
C ASN A 72 -6.58 -11.11 0.50
#